data_AF-A0A932WJ43-F1
#
_entry.id   AF-A0A932WJ43-F1
#
_cell.length_a   1.000
_cell.length_b   1.000
_cell.length_c   1.000
_cell.angle_alpha   90.00
_cell.angle_beta   90.00
_cell.angle_gamma   90.00
#
_symmetry.space_group_name_H-M   'P 1'
#
loop_
_entity.id
_entity.type
_entity.pdbx_description
1 polymer ?
#
loop_
_entity_poly.entity_id
_entity_poly.type
_entity_poly.pdbx_seq_one_letter_code
_entity_poly.pdbx_strand_id
1 'polypeptide(L)'
;MRTTSASFSLFLLLFLSGCTPFGIPALYEKPAAHFENRAIDESSGLVKSRRLEEVFWTHNDSGDRARIFAVTREGQDLGTVEVRGAQNVDWEDLAIDDAGFLYLCDIGDNRGRRHDLVIYKIPEVDPRRVQETTVAARFPFHYPDHPPIDAEACFYAGGAFYVMTKERAVNDTTLYRLDLSRPDQDQAATFVGRTSIESLVTGADVTPDGTLLAVLSYPFIDLYRKPADNDNYLAGPHRRTWIYFGQAEGIAWDGADLLISDEEGNLLRRTGLRRP
;
A
#
# COMPACT_ATOMS: atom_id res chain seq x y z
N MET A 1 84.10 6.44 5.75
CA MET A 1 83.58 5.31 6.55
C MET A 1 82.53 5.84 7.53
N ARG A 2 81.26 5.74 7.16
CA ARG A 2 80.09 5.84 8.05
C ARG A 2 79.06 4.87 7.48
N THR A 3 78.68 3.88 8.27
CA THR A 3 77.67 2.88 7.99
C THR A 3 76.31 3.43 8.40
N THR A 4 75.33 3.41 7.51
CA THR A 4 73.91 3.56 7.86
C THR A 4 73.08 2.66 6.96
N SER A 5 72.34 1.77 7.62
CA SER A 5 71.38 0.81 7.06
C SER A 5 70.21 1.52 6.40
N ALA A 6 69.67 0.94 5.32
CA ALA A 6 68.34 1.27 4.84
C ALA A 6 67.56 -0.02 4.52
N SER A 7 66.42 -0.10 5.20
CA SER A 7 65.34 -1.08 5.23
C SER A 7 64.96 -1.74 3.89
N PHE A 8 64.81 -3.07 3.94
CA PHE A 8 64.05 -3.85 2.95
C PHE A 8 62.55 -3.59 3.15
N SER A 9 61.89 -2.99 2.17
CA SER A 9 60.41 -2.97 2.10
C SER A 9 59.94 -4.22 1.36
N LEU A 10 59.21 -5.09 2.06
CA LEU A 10 58.60 -6.28 1.50
C LEU A 10 57.33 -5.88 0.74
N PHE A 11 57.38 -5.91 -0.60
CA PHE A 11 56.21 -5.73 -1.45
C PHE A 11 55.36 -7.01 -1.42
N LEU A 12 54.24 -6.97 -0.70
CA LEU A 12 53.24 -8.04 -0.70
C LEU A 12 52.35 -7.88 -1.94
N LEU A 13 52.64 -8.65 -3.00
CA LEU A 13 51.74 -8.77 -4.16
C LEU A 13 50.51 -9.60 -3.75
N LEU A 14 49.39 -8.93 -3.49
CA LEU A 14 48.08 -9.57 -3.39
C LEU A 14 47.62 -10.01 -4.78
N PHE A 15 47.57 -11.32 -5.02
CA PHE A 15 46.82 -11.90 -6.12
C PHE A 15 45.32 -11.72 -5.86
N LEU A 16 44.70 -10.78 -6.58
CA LEU A 16 43.24 -10.69 -6.70
C LEU A 16 42.73 -11.91 -7.49
N SER A 17 42.47 -13.00 -6.79
CA SER A 17 41.66 -14.09 -7.33
C SER A 17 40.23 -13.59 -7.43
N GLY A 18 39.80 -13.30 -8.66
CA GLY A 18 38.42 -12.93 -8.97
C GLY A 18 37.49 -14.08 -8.60
N CYS A 19 36.87 -13.97 -7.42
CA CYS A 19 35.66 -14.71 -7.12
C CYS A 19 34.58 -14.09 -8.01
N THR A 20 34.20 -14.74 -9.11
CA THR A 20 32.92 -14.44 -9.73
C THR A 20 31.86 -14.70 -8.66
N PRO A 21 31.07 -13.71 -8.24
CA PRO A 21 30.02 -13.97 -7.28
C PRO A 21 29.11 -15.01 -7.92
N PHE A 22 28.92 -16.13 -7.23
CA PHE A 22 27.83 -17.05 -7.52
C PHE A 22 26.57 -16.20 -7.64
N GLY A 23 26.08 -16.03 -8.87
CA GLY A 23 24.94 -15.19 -9.14
C GLY A 23 23.74 -15.76 -8.40
N ILE A 24 23.34 -15.10 -7.32
CA ILE A 24 21.98 -15.21 -6.83
C ILE A 24 21.13 -14.82 -8.06
N PRO A 25 20.25 -15.69 -8.59
CA PRO A 25 19.30 -15.23 -9.60
C PRO A 25 18.62 -14.01 -9.01
N ALA A 26 18.63 -12.88 -9.72
CA ALA A 26 18.09 -11.63 -9.19
C ALA A 26 16.65 -11.90 -8.72
N LEU A 27 16.49 -12.06 -7.40
CA LEU A 27 15.20 -12.26 -6.73
C LEU A 27 14.27 -11.07 -6.99
N TYR A 28 14.89 -9.93 -7.34
CA TYR A 28 14.24 -8.73 -7.79
C TYR A 28 13.34 -8.95 -9.02
N GLU A 29 12.06 -8.65 -8.84
CA GLU A 29 11.07 -8.67 -9.90
C GLU A 29 11.18 -7.40 -10.74
N LYS A 30 11.32 -7.55 -12.05
CA LYS A 30 11.45 -6.40 -12.94
C LYS A 30 10.11 -5.68 -13.09
N PRO A 31 10.09 -4.33 -13.05
CA PRO A 31 8.91 -3.56 -13.40
C PRO A 31 8.36 -3.98 -14.77
N ALA A 32 7.04 -4.13 -14.86
CA ALA A 32 6.31 -4.32 -16.09
C ALA A 32 6.02 -2.97 -16.78
N ALA A 33 5.89 -1.89 -16.00
CA ALA A 33 5.60 -0.54 -16.46
C ALA A 33 6.11 0.49 -15.44
N HIS A 34 5.90 1.77 -15.73
CA HIS A 34 6.22 2.89 -14.87
C HIS A 34 5.21 4.01 -15.11
N PHE A 35 4.86 4.78 -14.08
CA PHE A 35 3.93 5.91 -14.23
C PHE A 35 4.51 6.98 -15.17
N GLU A 36 3.74 7.36 -16.18
CA GLU A 36 4.11 8.44 -17.10
C GLU A 36 4.08 9.81 -16.41
N ASN A 37 3.14 9.98 -15.46
CA ASN A 37 2.98 11.21 -14.70
C ASN A 37 4.04 11.32 -13.60
N ARG A 38 5.05 12.17 -13.83
CA ARG A 38 6.15 12.43 -12.88
C ARG A 38 5.73 13.10 -11.57
N ALA A 39 4.49 13.58 -11.48
CA ALA A 39 3.95 14.09 -10.23
C ALA A 39 3.46 12.99 -9.29
N ILE A 40 3.53 11.72 -9.73
CA ILE A 40 3.41 10.52 -8.89
C ILE A 40 4.84 10.09 -8.54
N ASP A 41 5.36 10.62 -7.44
CA ASP A 41 6.76 10.48 -7.01
C ASP A 41 6.91 9.84 -5.63
N GLU A 42 5.79 9.55 -4.95
CA GLU A 42 5.71 8.82 -3.68
C GLU A 42 4.40 8.00 -3.64
N SER A 43 4.14 7.18 -4.67
CA SER A 43 2.88 6.41 -4.77
C SER A 43 2.68 5.49 -3.56
N SER A 44 1.59 5.67 -2.82
CA SER A 44 1.29 4.87 -1.62
C SER A 44 0.15 3.86 -1.87
N GLY A 45 -1.11 4.30 -2.01
CA GLY A 45 -2.23 3.38 -2.29
C GLY A 45 -2.48 3.09 -3.78
N LEU A 46 -3.17 1.98 -4.08
CA LEU A 46 -3.64 1.65 -5.44
C LEU A 46 -4.99 0.92 -5.43
N VAL A 47 -5.95 1.36 -6.24
CA VAL A 47 -7.23 0.65 -6.38
C VAL A 47 -7.75 0.68 -7.81
N LYS A 48 -8.37 -0.43 -8.26
CA LYS A 48 -9.00 -0.49 -9.58
C LYS A 48 -10.38 0.18 -9.57
N SER A 49 -10.65 0.99 -10.59
CA SER A 49 -11.96 1.62 -10.80
C SER A 49 -13.10 0.58 -10.88
N ARG A 50 -14.27 0.95 -10.34
CA ARG A 50 -15.51 0.15 -10.46
C ARG A 50 -16.36 0.56 -11.65
N ARG A 51 -16.18 1.76 -12.18
CA ARG A 51 -17.02 2.34 -13.25
C ARG A 51 -16.30 2.52 -14.58
N LEU A 52 -14.98 2.64 -14.57
CA LEU A 52 -14.16 2.94 -15.73
C LEU A 52 -13.24 1.76 -16.01
N GLU A 53 -13.41 1.14 -17.17
CA GLU A 53 -12.52 0.06 -17.58
C GLU A 53 -11.07 0.57 -17.68
N GLU A 54 -10.14 -0.30 -17.28
CA GLU A 54 -8.68 -0.06 -17.36
C GLU A 54 -8.13 1.09 -16.49
N VAL A 55 -8.96 1.75 -15.68
CA VAL A 55 -8.53 2.82 -14.78
C VAL A 55 -8.15 2.25 -13.41
N PHE A 56 -7.00 2.69 -12.91
CA PHE A 56 -6.56 2.55 -11.53
C PHE A 56 -6.38 3.93 -10.93
N TRP A 57 -6.68 4.06 -9.65
CA TRP A 57 -6.48 5.27 -8.86
C TRP A 57 -5.32 5.05 -7.90
N THR A 58 -4.44 6.04 -7.81
CA THR A 58 -3.36 6.13 -6.82
C THR A 58 -3.30 7.54 -6.24
N HIS A 59 -2.58 7.70 -5.14
CA HIS A 59 -2.19 8.98 -4.56
C HIS A 59 -0.73 8.92 -4.12
N ASN A 60 -0.12 10.09 -3.96
CA ASN A 60 1.14 10.20 -3.25
C ASN A 60 0.91 10.10 -1.74
N ASP A 61 1.97 9.71 -1.03
CA ASP A 61 2.07 9.67 0.42
C ASP A 61 2.02 11.09 1.06
N SER A 62 2.42 11.18 2.32
CA SER A 62 2.28 12.30 3.24
C SER A 62 2.70 13.67 2.68
N GLY A 63 1.86 14.67 2.95
CA GLY A 63 2.21 16.07 2.69
C GLY A 63 2.12 16.54 1.23
N ASP A 64 1.69 15.69 0.28
CA ASP A 64 1.29 16.17 -1.05
C ASP A 64 0.01 17.03 -0.96
N ARG A 65 -0.37 17.65 -2.07
CA ARG A 65 -1.71 18.20 -2.26
C ARG A 65 -2.76 17.11 -2.12
N ALA A 66 -3.97 17.48 -1.69
CA ALA A 66 -5.12 16.58 -1.69
C ALA A 66 -5.57 16.34 -3.13
N ARG A 67 -4.97 15.36 -3.80
CA ARG A 67 -5.24 14.99 -5.20
C ARG A 67 -5.03 13.49 -5.39
N ILE A 68 -5.68 12.94 -6.40
CA ILE A 68 -5.52 11.55 -6.84
C ILE A 68 -5.18 11.51 -8.32
N PHE A 69 -4.56 10.43 -8.76
CA PHE A 69 -4.12 10.23 -10.13
C PHE A 69 -4.82 9.02 -10.73
N ALA A 70 -5.32 9.18 -11.94
CA ALA A 70 -5.84 8.08 -12.73
C ALA A 70 -4.76 7.58 -13.69
N VAL A 71 -4.55 6.27 -13.70
CA VAL A 71 -3.55 5.62 -14.55
C VAL A 71 -4.11 4.35 -15.18
N THR A 72 -3.49 3.89 -16.28
CA THR A 72 -3.71 2.52 -16.77
C THR A 72 -2.80 1.54 -16.04
N ARG A 73 -3.02 0.23 -16.24
CA ARG A 73 -2.10 -0.81 -15.73
C ARG A 73 -0.69 -0.72 -16.33
N GLU A 74 -0.54 -0.07 -17.48
CA GLU A 74 0.74 0.23 -18.14
C GLU A 74 1.37 1.54 -17.64
N GLY A 75 0.73 2.22 -16.68
CA GLY A 75 1.21 3.47 -16.10
C GLY A 75 0.90 4.72 -16.94
N GLN A 76 0.05 4.61 -17.97
CA GLN A 76 -0.32 5.78 -18.78
C GLN A 76 -1.11 6.79 -17.95
N ASP A 77 -0.78 8.07 -18.09
CA ASP A 77 -1.50 9.15 -17.39
C ASP A 77 -2.88 9.38 -18.00
N LEU A 78 -3.93 9.26 -17.17
CA LEU A 78 -5.31 9.52 -17.57
C LEU A 78 -5.86 10.82 -16.96
N GLY A 79 -5.09 11.48 -16.11
CA GLY A 79 -5.43 12.76 -15.49
C GLY A 79 -5.25 12.77 -13.97
N THR A 80 -5.27 13.99 -13.44
CA THR A 80 -5.19 14.26 -12.00
C THR A 80 -6.50 14.91 -11.55
N VAL A 81 -7.00 14.49 -10.39
CA VAL A 81 -8.22 15.02 -9.78
C VAL A 81 -7.89 15.62 -8.42
N GLU A 82 -8.06 16.93 -8.29
CA GLU A 82 -7.95 17.63 -7.00
C GLU A 82 -9.17 17.30 -6.12
N VAL A 83 -8.94 17.09 -4.82
CA VAL A 83 -9.96 16.70 -3.85
C VAL A 83 -10.25 17.87 -2.90
N ARG A 84 -11.34 18.60 -3.17
CA ARG A 84 -11.78 19.71 -2.33
C ARG A 84 -12.39 19.23 -1.04
N GLY A 85 -12.02 19.90 0.05
CA GLY A 85 -12.48 19.54 1.38
C GLY A 85 -11.74 18.34 1.97
N ALA A 86 -10.57 17.97 1.45
CA ALA A 86 -9.65 17.07 2.11
C ALA A 86 -8.27 17.74 2.27
N GLN A 87 -7.47 17.18 3.16
CA GLN A 87 -6.05 17.44 3.30
C GLN A 87 -5.34 16.10 3.28
N ASN A 88 -4.20 16.00 2.60
CA ASN A 88 -3.30 14.87 2.74
C ASN A 88 -2.32 15.19 3.87
N VAL A 89 -2.65 14.74 5.09
CA VAL A 89 -1.74 14.84 6.23
C VAL A 89 -0.79 13.64 6.20
N ASP A 90 -1.34 12.42 6.13
CA ASP A 90 -0.62 11.14 6.05
C ASP A 90 -1.54 10.13 5.34
N TRP A 91 -1.79 10.34 4.03
CA TRP A 91 -2.58 9.41 3.21
C TRP A 91 -1.75 8.19 2.85
N GLU A 92 -2.21 7.02 3.27
CA GLU A 92 -1.45 5.78 3.12
C GLU A 92 -2.07 4.82 2.09
N ASP A 93 -3.40 4.78 2.00
CA ASP A 93 -4.06 3.87 1.08
C ASP A 93 -5.41 4.40 0.60
N LEU A 94 -6.01 3.74 -0.39
CA LEU A 94 -7.34 4.04 -0.88
C LEU A 94 -8.12 2.80 -1.28
N ALA A 95 -9.43 2.84 -1.04
CA ALA A 95 -10.34 1.77 -1.41
C ALA A 95 -11.53 2.30 -2.23
N ILE A 96 -12.33 1.39 -2.78
CA ILE A 96 -13.53 1.74 -3.56
C ILE A 96 -14.69 0.80 -3.22
N ASP A 97 -15.90 1.36 -3.11
CA ASP A 97 -17.13 0.55 -2.98
C ASP A 97 -17.79 0.25 -4.33
N ASP A 98 -18.72 -0.70 -4.33
CA ASP A 98 -19.48 -1.09 -5.53
C ASP A 98 -20.40 0.03 -6.07
N ALA A 99 -20.65 1.07 -5.29
CA ALA A 99 -21.40 2.25 -5.75
C ALA A 99 -20.49 3.27 -6.49
N GLY A 100 -19.18 3.03 -6.52
CA GLY A 100 -18.19 3.88 -7.15
C GLY A 100 -17.89 5.13 -6.31
N PHE A 101 -17.78 4.97 -5.00
CA PHE A 101 -17.14 5.95 -4.13
C PHE A 101 -15.73 5.48 -3.78
N LEU A 102 -14.77 6.38 -3.95
CA LEU A 102 -13.41 6.19 -3.45
C LEU A 102 -13.33 6.66 -2.00
N TYR A 103 -12.53 5.95 -1.23
CA TYR A 103 -12.24 6.21 0.18
C TYR A 103 -10.74 6.45 0.30
N LEU A 104 -10.34 7.67 0.68
CA LEU A 104 -8.94 8.06 0.86
C LEU A 104 -8.63 7.95 2.35
N CYS A 105 -7.58 7.20 2.70
CA CYS A 105 -7.26 6.82 4.06
C CYS A 105 -6.15 7.72 4.61
N ASP A 106 -6.53 8.79 5.32
CA ASP A 106 -5.60 9.64 6.09
C ASP A 106 -5.38 9.00 7.47
N ILE A 107 -4.53 7.97 7.48
CA ILE A 107 -4.43 6.97 8.56
C ILE A 107 -3.01 6.75 9.07
N GLY A 108 -1.99 7.26 8.37
CA GLY A 108 -0.60 7.17 8.80
C GLY A 108 -0.37 7.91 10.10
N ASP A 109 0.48 7.35 10.96
CA ASP A 109 0.92 7.99 12.20
C ASP A 109 2.26 7.40 12.68
N ASN A 110 3.28 7.58 11.85
CA ASN A 110 4.66 7.15 12.08
C ASN A 110 5.22 7.53 13.47
N ARG A 111 4.68 8.57 14.10
CA ARG A 111 5.13 9.10 15.40
C ARG A 111 4.22 8.70 16.56
N GLY A 112 3.08 8.06 16.32
CA GLY A 112 2.09 7.68 17.33
C GLY A 112 1.51 8.87 18.09
N ARG A 113 1.19 9.96 17.39
CA ARG A 113 0.76 11.25 17.98
C ARG A 113 -0.46 11.88 17.31
N ARG A 114 -1.01 11.26 16.27
CA ARG A 114 -2.16 11.79 15.54
C ARG A 114 -3.47 11.44 16.23
N HIS A 115 -4.37 12.41 16.23
CA HIS A 115 -5.72 12.29 16.81
C HIS A 115 -6.80 12.75 15.81
N ASP A 116 -6.40 12.92 14.56
CA ASP A 116 -7.17 13.50 13.46
C ASP A 116 -7.32 12.50 12.30
N LEU A 117 -7.19 11.19 12.58
CA LEU A 117 -7.34 10.14 11.58
C LEU A 117 -8.74 10.20 10.96
N VAL A 118 -8.81 10.06 9.63
CA VAL A 118 -10.06 10.26 8.90
C VAL A 118 -10.07 9.49 7.59
N ILE A 119 -11.22 8.90 7.27
CA ILE A 119 -11.50 8.39 5.93
C ILE A 119 -12.32 9.44 5.17
N TYR A 120 -11.80 9.90 4.03
CA TYR A 120 -12.52 10.79 3.12
C TYR A 120 -13.26 10.00 2.06
N LYS A 121 -14.56 10.22 1.91
CA LYS A 121 -15.37 9.63 0.83
C LYS A 121 -15.60 10.63 -0.29
N ILE A 122 -15.24 10.26 -1.52
CA ILE A 122 -15.44 11.07 -2.73
C ILE A 122 -16.15 10.25 -3.81
N PRO A 123 -16.96 10.86 -4.68
CA PRO A 123 -17.48 10.14 -5.85
C PRO A 123 -16.33 9.86 -6.83
N GLU A 124 -16.34 8.66 -7.43
CA GLU A 124 -15.50 8.38 -8.59
C GLU A 124 -15.98 9.21 -9.79
N VAL A 125 -15.04 9.91 -10.43
CA VAL A 125 -15.30 10.79 -11.58
C VAL A 125 -14.55 10.28 -12.82
N ASP A 126 -14.97 10.70 -14.01
CA ASP A 126 -14.18 10.47 -15.23
C ASP A 126 -13.00 11.46 -15.25
N PRO A 127 -11.75 11.01 -15.03
CA PRO A 127 -10.57 11.88 -14.92
C PRO A 127 -10.27 12.62 -16.23
N ARG A 128 -10.78 12.12 -17.36
CA ARG A 128 -10.61 12.76 -18.67
C ARG A 128 -11.52 13.97 -18.84
N ARG A 129 -12.51 14.15 -17.96
CA ARG A 129 -13.54 15.21 -18.03
C ARG A 129 -13.56 16.11 -16.81
N VAL A 130 -13.14 15.59 -15.67
CA VAL A 130 -13.24 16.24 -14.36
C VAL A 130 -11.85 16.28 -13.74
N GLN A 131 -11.37 17.48 -13.42
CA GLN A 131 -10.07 17.71 -12.77
C GLN A 131 -10.22 18.00 -11.27
N GLU A 132 -11.45 18.00 -10.75
CA GLU A 132 -11.74 18.31 -9.36
C GLU A 132 -12.98 17.55 -8.88
N THR A 133 -12.90 16.99 -7.68
CA THR A 133 -14.03 16.40 -6.95
C THR A 133 -14.11 17.01 -5.56
N THR A 134 -15.21 16.78 -4.85
CA THR A 134 -15.41 17.28 -3.48
C THR A 134 -15.71 16.13 -2.54
N VAL A 135 -15.17 16.20 -1.33
CA VAL A 135 -15.50 15.28 -0.24
C VAL A 135 -17.00 15.27 -0.01
N ALA A 136 -17.61 14.10 -0.20
CA ALA A 136 -19.02 13.86 0.03
C ALA A 136 -19.32 13.56 1.50
N ALA A 137 -18.38 12.94 2.21
CA ALA A 137 -18.46 12.64 3.64
C ALA A 137 -17.07 12.41 4.23
N ARG A 138 -16.93 12.66 5.53
CA ARG A 138 -15.74 12.35 6.32
C ARG A 138 -16.11 11.38 7.44
N PHE A 139 -15.20 10.47 7.77
CA PHE A 139 -15.38 9.52 8.85
C PHE A 139 -14.16 9.59 9.77
N PRO A 140 -14.12 10.57 10.69
CA PRO A 140 -13.07 10.64 11.70
C PRO A 140 -13.17 9.44 12.64
N PHE A 141 -12.03 8.92 13.07
CA PHE A 141 -12.00 7.78 13.98
C PHE A 141 -10.75 7.78 14.88
N HIS A 142 -10.78 6.93 15.90
CA HIS A 142 -9.65 6.67 16.77
C HIS A 142 -9.57 5.19 17.15
N TYR A 143 -8.39 4.72 17.52
CA TYR A 143 -8.21 3.37 18.06
C TYR A 143 -8.67 3.32 19.53
N PRO A 144 -9.48 2.32 19.93
CA PRO A 144 -9.94 2.19 21.32
C PRO A 144 -8.77 1.77 22.22
N ASP A 145 -8.69 2.35 23.43
CA ASP A 145 -7.80 1.92 24.52
C ASP A 145 -6.29 1.87 24.21
N HIS A 146 -5.87 2.37 23.05
CA HIS A 146 -4.48 2.39 22.61
C HIS A 146 -4.00 3.82 22.35
N PRO A 147 -2.71 4.11 22.57
CA PRO A 147 -2.12 5.31 21.97
C PRO A 147 -2.32 5.26 20.45
N PRO A 148 -2.25 6.41 19.75
CA PRO A 148 -2.32 6.41 18.29
C PRO A 148 -1.38 5.38 17.67
N ILE A 149 -1.90 4.65 16.67
CA ILE A 149 -1.21 3.53 16.02
C ILE A 149 -1.07 3.85 14.54
N ASP A 150 0.13 3.69 14.03
CA ASP A 150 0.45 3.76 12.61
C ASP A 150 -0.33 2.69 11.82
N ALA A 151 -1.00 3.07 10.74
CA ALA A 151 -1.73 2.15 9.87
C ALA A 151 -1.53 2.56 8.42
N GLU A 152 -1.39 1.57 7.55
CA GLU A 152 -0.93 1.82 6.18
C GLU A 152 -1.67 1.00 5.12
N ALA A 153 -2.75 0.33 5.50
CA ALA A 153 -3.57 -0.35 4.51
C ALA A 153 -5.05 -0.28 4.87
N CYS A 154 -5.90 -0.18 3.85
CA CYS A 154 -7.34 -0.15 4.03
C CYS A 154 -8.07 -0.87 2.89
N PHE A 155 -9.26 -1.40 3.17
CA PHE A 155 -10.09 -2.01 2.13
C PHE A 155 -11.58 -1.92 2.47
N TYR A 156 -12.43 -1.99 1.44
CA TYR A 156 -13.87 -2.01 1.58
C TYR A 156 -14.43 -3.37 1.18
N ALA A 157 -15.18 -4.03 2.07
CA ALA A 157 -15.80 -5.32 1.77
C ALA A 157 -17.14 -5.48 2.48
N GLY A 158 -18.15 -5.95 1.75
CA GLY A 158 -19.42 -6.38 2.34
C GLY A 158 -20.15 -5.29 3.15
N GLY A 159 -20.03 -4.02 2.75
CA GLY A 159 -20.67 -2.91 3.46
C GLY A 159 -19.83 -2.29 4.58
N ALA A 160 -18.67 -2.86 4.90
CA ALA A 160 -17.80 -2.42 5.98
C ALA A 160 -16.45 -1.93 5.45
N PHE A 161 -15.84 -1.03 6.20
CA PHE A 161 -14.52 -0.48 5.92
C PHE A 161 -13.52 -1.02 6.93
N TYR A 162 -12.33 -1.39 6.46
CA TYR A 162 -11.30 -2.01 7.27
C TYR A 162 -9.99 -1.25 7.17
N VAL A 163 -9.26 -1.19 8.27
CA VAL A 163 -7.94 -0.54 8.40
C VAL A 163 -6.98 -1.53 9.06
N MET A 164 -5.74 -1.58 8.58
CA MET A 164 -4.70 -2.49 9.05
C MET A 164 -3.48 -1.71 9.56
N THR A 165 -3.05 -2.03 10.79
CA THR A 165 -1.93 -1.35 11.45
C THR A 165 -0.57 -1.85 10.96
N LYS A 166 0.45 -0.98 11.04
CA LYS A 166 1.86 -1.26 10.72
C LYS A 166 2.70 -1.30 12.01
N GLU A 167 2.68 -2.42 12.72
CA GLU A 167 3.24 -2.49 14.08
C GLU A 167 4.74 -2.84 14.10
N ARG A 168 5.57 -1.84 13.86
CA ARG A 168 7.04 -1.95 13.69
C ARG A 168 7.79 -2.64 14.83
N ALA A 169 7.27 -2.59 16.05
CA ALA A 169 7.93 -3.18 17.22
C ALA A 169 7.80 -4.70 17.31
N VAL A 170 6.75 -5.26 16.69
CA VAL A 170 6.36 -6.68 16.86
C VAL A 170 6.14 -7.41 15.54
N ASN A 171 6.11 -6.70 14.41
CA ASN A 171 5.83 -7.23 13.07
C ASN A 171 4.46 -7.94 12.97
N ASP A 172 3.50 -7.44 13.76
CA ASP A 172 2.10 -7.82 13.67
C ASP A 172 1.34 -6.79 12.82
N THR A 173 0.14 -7.19 12.42
CA THR A 173 -0.90 -6.27 11.96
C THR A 173 -2.21 -6.57 12.68
N THR A 174 -2.91 -5.51 13.05
CA THR A 174 -4.24 -5.55 13.66
C THR A 174 -5.24 -5.04 12.65
N LEU A 175 -6.30 -5.83 12.42
CA LEU A 175 -7.43 -5.48 11.58
C LEU A 175 -8.51 -4.79 12.44
N TYR A 176 -8.84 -3.56 12.07
CA TYR A 176 -9.95 -2.80 12.63
C TYR A 176 -11.05 -2.61 11.59
N ARG A 177 -12.29 -2.47 12.07
CA ARG A 177 -13.47 -2.16 11.26
C ARG A 177 -14.06 -0.80 11.66
N LEU A 178 -14.47 -0.03 10.67
CA LEU A 178 -15.16 1.25 10.82
C LEU A 178 -16.60 1.16 10.33
N ASP A 179 -17.49 1.91 10.99
CA ASP A 179 -18.90 2.08 10.62
C ASP A 179 -19.08 3.40 9.86
N LEU A 180 -19.22 3.31 8.55
CA LEU A 180 -19.38 4.48 7.68
C LEU A 180 -20.84 4.98 7.56
N SER A 181 -21.72 4.63 8.52
CA SER A 181 -23.11 5.11 8.55
C SER A 181 -23.29 6.49 9.18
N ARG A 182 -22.27 6.99 9.89
CA ARG A 182 -22.31 8.23 10.68
C ARG A 182 -21.22 9.20 10.24
N PRO A 183 -21.42 9.95 9.14
CA PRO A 183 -20.45 10.93 8.69
C PRO A 183 -20.28 12.06 9.71
N ASP A 184 -19.09 12.67 9.72
CA ASP A 184 -18.66 13.79 10.54
C ASP A 184 -18.73 13.56 12.06
N GLN A 185 -18.93 12.31 12.49
CA GLN A 185 -18.91 11.90 13.89
C GLN A 185 -17.69 11.02 14.14
N ASP A 186 -16.91 11.40 15.15
CA ASP A 186 -15.80 10.57 15.63
C ASP A 186 -16.33 9.23 16.16
N GLN A 187 -15.61 8.16 15.83
CA GLN A 187 -15.96 6.80 16.20
C GLN A 187 -14.74 6.00 16.65
N ALA A 188 -14.95 5.11 17.62
CA ALA A 188 -13.93 4.13 17.98
C ALA A 188 -13.88 3.02 16.92
N ALA A 189 -12.68 2.72 16.42
CA ALA A 189 -12.44 1.60 15.54
C ALA A 189 -12.74 0.27 16.25
N THR A 190 -13.43 -0.65 15.59
CA THR A 190 -13.78 -1.95 16.20
C THR A 190 -12.67 -2.96 15.92
N PHE A 191 -12.03 -3.50 16.96
CA PHE A 191 -11.06 -4.60 16.81
C PHE A 191 -11.74 -5.82 16.17
N VAL A 192 -11.13 -6.37 15.11
CA VAL A 192 -11.62 -7.57 14.41
C VAL A 192 -10.68 -8.76 14.63
N GLY A 193 -9.38 -8.54 14.53
CA GLY A 193 -8.39 -9.61 14.64
C GLY A 193 -6.97 -9.08 14.55
N ARG A 194 -6.01 -9.95 14.85
CA ARG A 194 -4.58 -9.65 14.82
C ARG A 194 -3.80 -10.88 14.41
N THR A 195 -2.75 -10.71 13.62
CA THR A 195 -1.82 -11.77 13.27
C THR A 195 -0.41 -11.22 13.09
N SER A 196 0.60 -12.07 13.27
CA SER A 196 1.95 -11.76 12.82
C SER A 196 1.98 -11.76 11.30
N ILE A 197 2.50 -10.68 10.70
CA ILE A 197 2.79 -10.62 9.26
C ILE A 197 4.29 -10.88 9.00
N GLU A 198 5.10 -11.02 10.05
CA GLU A 198 6.56 -11.25 9.97
C GLU A 198 7.30 -10.16 9.16
N SER A 199 6.68 -9.00 8.99
CA SER A 199 7.18 -7.82 8.30
C SER A 199 6.30 -6.61 8.64
N LEU A 200 6.23 -5.61 7.75
CA LEU A 200 5.40 -4.43 7.88
C LEU A 200 4.38 -4.39 6.74
N VAL A 201 3.10 -4.24 7.07
CA VAL A 201 2.03 -4.03 6.08
C VAL A 201 2.23 -2.68 5.40
N THR A 202 1.97 -2.63 4.09
CA THR A 202 2.11 -1.42 3.26
C THR A 202 0.92 -1.16 2.35
N GLY A 203 0.06 -2.15 2.11
CA GLY A 203 -1.15 -1.96 1.31
C GLY A 203 -2.07 -3.17 1.37
N ALA A 204 -3.35 -2.99 1.04
CA ALA A 204 -4.29 -4.10 0.93
C ALA A 204 -5.39 -3.84 -0.10
N ASP A 205 -5.85 -4.90 -0.76
CA ASP A 205 -7.06 -4.84 -1.58
C ASP A 205 -7.80 -6.17 -1.55
N VAL A 206 -9.12 -6.10 -1.72
CA VAL A 206 -10.02 -7.24 -1.67
C VAL A 206 -10.67 -7.44 -3.03
N THR A 207 -10.86 -8.70 -3.41
CA THR A 207 -11.59 -9.00 -4.64
C THR A 207 -13.01 -8.42 -4.60
N PRO A 208 -13.61 -8.04 -5.75
CA PRO A 208 -14.93 -7.42 -5.77
C PRO A 208 -16.04 -8.21 -5.05
N ASP A 209 -15.93 -9.54 -5.01
CA ASP A 209 -16.86 -10.41 -4.28
C ASP A 209 -16.62 -10.43 -2.75
N GLY A 210 -15.61 -9.72 -2.26
CA GLY A 210 -15.23 -9.64 -0.85
C GLY A 210 -14.58 -10.91 -0.28
N THR A 211 -14.23 -11.90 -1.11
CA THR A 211 -13.86 -13.24 -0.62
C THR A 211 -12.36 -13.48 -0.45
N LEU A 212 -11.51 -12.69 -1.11
CA LEU A 212 -10.06 -12.87 -1.08
C LEU A 212 -9.39 -11.51 -0.86
N LEU A 213 -8.79 -11.34 0.30
CA LEU A 213 -7.98 -10.20 0.67
C LEU A 213 -6.53 -10.46 0.25
N ALA A 214 -5.90 -9.51 -0.43
CA ALA A 214 -4.46 -9.43 -0.61
C ALA A 214 -3.90 -8.40 0.36
N VAL A 215 -2.86 -8.77 1.10
CA VAL A 215 -2.12 -7.90 2.00
C VAL A 215 -0.69 -7.85 1.50
N LEU A 216 -0.22 -6.65 1.19
CA LEU A 216 1.16 -6.38 0.83
C LEU A 216 1.94 -6.06 2.10
N SER A 217 3.13 -6.64 2.18
CA SER A 217 4.18 -6.31 3.14
C SER A 217 5.52 -6.47 2.45
N TYR A 218 6.59 -5.87 2.96
CA TYR A 218 7.82 -5.72 2.17
C TYR A 218 8.29 -6.98 1.40
N PRO A 219 8.62 -8.14 2.01
CA PRO A 219 9.01 -9.29 1.20
C PRO A 219 7.83 -10.20 0.80
N PHE A 220 6.58 -9.87 1.17
CA PHE A 220 5.45 -10.81 1.06
C PHE A 220 4.16 -10.22 0.50
N ILE A 221 3.47 -11.05 -0.27
CA ILE A 221 2.03 -10.91 -0.51
C ILE A 221 1.34 -12.06 0.21
N ASP A 222 0.45 -11.73 1.15
CA ASP A 222 -0.42 -12.68 1.82
C ASP A 222 -1.83 -12.63 1.25
N LEU A 223 -2.38 -13.80 0.94
CA LEU A 223 -3.72 -13.94 0.39
C LEU A 223 -4.61 -14.65 1.42
N TYR A 224 -5.53 -13.91 2.02
CA TYR A 224 -6.47 -14.41 3.04
C TYR A 224 -7.85 -14.65 2.44
N ARG A 225 -8.36 -15.88 2.55
CA ARG A 225 -9.75 -16.18 2.22
C ARG A 225 -10.64 -15.80 3.39
N LYS A 226 -11.69 -15.02 3.13
CA LYS A 226 -12.67 -14.64 4.15
C LYS A 226 -13.29 -15.90 4.80
N PRO A 227 -13.31 -16.00 6.14
CA PRO A 227 -14.13 -17.00 6.83
C PRO A 227 -15.61 -16.91 6.45
N ALA A 228 -16.33 -18.04 6.54
CA ALA A 228 -17.74 -18.10 6.12
C ALA A 228 -18.71 -17.43 7.10
N ASP A 229 -18.35 -17.37 8.38
CA ASP A 229 -19.21 -17.00 9.50
C ASP A 229 -18.83 -15.66 10.16
N ASN A 230 -17.71 -15.05 9.75
CA ASN A 230 -17.23 -13.79 10.30
C ASN A 230 -16.42 -12.98 9.28
N ASP A 231 -15.97 -11.80 9.68
CA ASP A 231 -15.20 -10.88 8.85
C ASP A 231 -13.74 -10.70 9.32
N ASN A 232 -13.25 -11.60 10.17
CA ASN A 232 -11.84 -11.66 10.52
C ASN A 232 -11.05 -12.36 9.41
N TYR A 233 -10.75 -11.62 8.34
CA TYR A 233 -9.92 -12.09 7.23
C TYR A 233 -8.59 -12.70 7.69
N LEU A 234 -7.96 -12.12 8.72
CA LEU A 234 -6.66 -12.55 9.24
C LEU A 234 -6.69 -13.94 9.92
N ALA A 235 -7.87 -14.43 10.30
CA ALA A 235 -8.06 -15.79 10.82
C ALA A 235 -8.42 -16.81 9.73
N GLY A 236 -8.60 -16.36 8.48
CA GLY A 236 -8.97 -17.21 7.36
C GLY A 236 -7.82 -18.07 6.83
N PRO A 237 -8.11 -19.08 5.98
CA PRO A 237 -7.09 -19.80 5.24
C PRO A 237 -6.22 -18.82 4.44
N HIS A 238 -4.90 -18.87 4.64
CA HIS A 238 -3.97 -17.95 4.00
C HIS A 238 -2.91 -18.67 3.17
N ARG A 239 -2.39 -17.96 2.16
CA ARG A 239 -1.19 -18.35 1.41
C ARG A 239 -0.28 -17.14 1.25
N ARG A 240 1.01 -17.36 1.48
CA ARG A 240 2.07 -16.37 1.30
C ARG A 240 2.86 -16.61 0.02
N THR A 241 3.28 -15.55 -0.64
CA THR A 241 4.27 -15.58 -1.73
C THR A 241 5.28 -14.47 -1.54
N TRP A 242 6.50 -14.68 -2.04
CA TRP A 242 7.56 -13.67 -1.99
C TRP A 242 7.35 -12.61 -3.08
N ILE A 243 7.70 -11.38 -2.73
CA ILE A 243 7.87 -10.25 -3.65
C ILE A 243 9.18 -9.54 -3.28
N TYR A 244 9.96 -9.18 -4.29
CA TYR A 244 11.12 -8.31 -4.13
C TYR A 244 11.03 -7.24 -5.22
N PHE A 245 10.43 -6.11 -4.89
CA PHE A 245 10.07 -5.06 -5.85
C PHE A 245 10.01 -3.71 -5.16
N GLY A 246 11.02 -2.87 -5.38
CA GLY A 246 11.11 -1.52 -4.79
C GLY A 246 10.74 -1.41 -3.31
N GLN A 247 10.29 -0.22 -2.92
CA GLN A 247 9.44 0.00 -1.75
C GLN A 247 7.98 -0.14 -2.20
N ALA A 248 7.50 -1.38 -2.30
CA ALA A 248 6.13 -1.64 -2.75
C ALA A 248 5.12 -1.22 -1.66
N GLU A 249 4.27 -0.26 -2.00
CA GLU A 249 3.26 0.31 -1.11
C GLU A 249 1.84 0.01 -1.65
N GLY A 250 1.60 0.19 -2.95
CA GLY A 250 0.25 0.02 -3.52
C GLY A 250 -0.02 -1.38 -4.06
N ILE A 251 -1.21 -1.92 -3.84
CA ILE A 251 -1.65 -3.23 -4.34
C ILE A 251 -3.12 -3.22 -4.75
N ALA A 252 -3.45 -3.67 -5.96
CA ALA A 252 -4.83 -3.73 -6.46
C ALA A 252 -5.13 -5.01 -7.22
N TRP A 253 -6.35 -5.54 -7.05
CA TRP A 253 -6.87 -6.63 -7.86
C TRP A 253 -7.22 -6.17 -9.27
N ASP A 254 -6.69 -6.89 -10.25
CA ASP A 254 -7.04 -6.78 -11.67
C ASP A 254 -7.57 -8.11 -12.18
N GLY A 255 -8.84 -8.39 -11.89
CA GLY A 255 -9.48 -9.65 -12.24
C GLY A 255 -8.91 -10.81 -11.43
N ALA A 256 -7.99 -11.57 -12.01
CA ALA A 256 -7.31 -12.70 -11.34
C ALA A 256 -5.84 -12.43 -11.01
N ASP A 257 -5.34 -11.27 -11.44
CA ASP A 257 -3.97 -10.83 -11.25
C ASP A 257 -3.93 -9.68 -10.23
N LEU A 258 -2.74 -9.32 -9.78
CA LEU A 258 -2.48 -8.13 -8.98
C LEU A 258 -1.64 -7.13 -9.78
N LEU A 259 -1.95 -5.85 -9.61
CA LEU A 259 -1.09 -4.74 -9.96
C LEU A 259 -0.50 -4.18 -8.67
N ILE A 260 0.80 -3.92 -8.65
CA ILE A 260 1.53 -3.42 -7.48
C ILE A 260 2.35 -2.20 -7.91
N SER A 261 2.38 -1.15 -7.10
CA SER A 261 3.22 0.03 -7.30
C SER A 261 4.26 0.17 -6.20
N ASP A 262 5.43 0.72 -6.54
CA ASP A 262 6.39 1.21 -5.55
C ASP A 262 6.39 2.74 -5.46
N GLU A 263 7.00 3.28 -4.40
CA GLU A 263 7.13 4.73 -4.18
C GLU A 263 7.79 5.45 -5.37
N GLU A 264 8.73 4.78 -6.07
CA GLU A 264 9.43 5.32 -7.23
C GLU A 264 8.59 5.33 -8.53
N GLY A 265 7.33 4.87 -8.46
CA GLY A 265 6.37 4.89 -9.56
C GLY A 265 6.52 3.73 -10.55
N ASN A 266 7.25 2.67 -10.19
CA ASN A 266 7.31 1.44 -10.96
C ASN A 266 6.04 0.60 -10.75
N LEU A 267 5.65 -0.15 -11.78
CA LEU A 267 4.50 -1.05 -11.74
C LEU A 267 4.92 -2.50 -11.96
N LEU A 268 4.48 -3.40 -11.09
CA LEU A 268 4.62 -4.85 -11.22
C LEU A 268 3.25 -5.50 -11.44
N ARG A 269 3.19 -6.46 -12.36
CA ARG A 269 2.00 -7.29 -12.57
C ARG A 269 2.26 -8.72 -12.13
N ARG A 270 1.54 -9.19 -11.12
CA ARG A 270 1.67 -10.55 -10.58
C ARG A 270 0.49 -11.40 -11.01
N THR A 271 0.77 -12.48 -11.74
CA THR A 271 -0.27 -13.33 -12.33
C THR A 271 -0.39 -14.69 -11.64
N GLY A 272 -1.53 -15.36 -11.80
CA GLY A 272 -1.71 -16.76 -11.37
C GLY A 272 -1.92 -16.98 -9.87
N LEU A 273 -2.12 -15.90 -9.10
CA LEU A 273 -2.29 -15.95 -7.65
C LEU A 273 -3.64 -16.46 -7.17
N ARG A 274 -4.65 -16.56 -8.04
CA ARG A 274 -5.96 -17.15 -7.70
C ARG A 274 -6.02 -18.68 -7.82
N ARG A 275 -4.96 -19.36 -8.32
CA ARG A 275 -4.98 -20.82 -8.46
C ARG A 275 -4.96 -21.49 -7.07
N PRO A 276 -5.79 -22.53 -6.84
CA PRO A 276 -5.88 -23.22 -5.56
C PRO A 276 -4.52 -23.76 -5.11
#